data_AF-A0A6H9Y7R1-F1
#
_entry.id   AF-A0A6H9Y7R1-F1
#
_cell.length_a   1.000
_cell.length_b   1.000
_cell.length_c   1.000
_cell.angle_alpha   90.00
_cell.angle_beta   90.00
_cell.angle_gamma   90.00
#
_symmetry.space_group_name_H-M   'P 1'
#
loop_
_entity.id
_entity.type
_entity.pdbx_description
1 polymer ?
#
loop_
_entity_poly.entity_id
_entity_poly.type
_entity_poly.pdbx_seq_one_letter_code
_entity_poly.pdbx_strand_id
1 'polypeptide(L)'
;MTFRNRPYPAFFGLAVLLFLLATAGSDVVARTTVSGEGVGKAVAEHFHYALVQPIGTAMLLAPFALLGWMSASLAKRQGFDRGLVLFLIGALLLGAMFFSAYQDSQNYMSQKMWTAATLSIGLLPFKSAPLLLVCLAARWLLARNSSEAQT
;
A
#
# COMPACT_ATOMS: atom_id res chain seq x y z
N MET A 1 1.26 18.15 20.80
CA MET A 1 2.52 17.67 20.18
C MET A 1 2.31 17.56 18.68
N THR A 2 2.98 18.37 17.88
CA THR A 2 2.73 18.47 16.43
C THR A 2 3.28 17.22 15.73
N PHE A 3 2.45 16.50 14.95
CA PHE A 3 2.85 15.29 14.19
C PHE A 3 4.11 15.49 13.32
N ARG A 4 4.36 16.75 12.93
CA ARG A 4 5.57 17.18 12.21
C ARG A 4 6.89 16.88 12.95
N ASN A 5 6.88 16.79 14.28
CA ASN A 5 8.07 16.54 15.10
C ASN A 5 8.35 15.04 15.30
N ARG A 6 7.43 14.15 14.92
CA ARG A 6 7.59 12.69 15.01
C ARG A 6 7.21 12.04 13.67
N PRO A 7 8.09 12.11 12.65
CA PRO A 7 7.75 11.65 11.31
C PRO A 7 7.44 10.16 11.25
N TYR A 8 8.17 9.31 11.97
CA TYR A 8 7.95 7.84 11.93
C TYR A 8 6.53 7.41 12.33
N PRO A 9 6.00 7.75 13.51
CA PRO A 9 4.63 7.35 13.86
C PRO A 9 3.57 7.99 12.95
N ALA A 10 3.80 9.21 12.44
CA ALA A 10 2.89 9.86 11.50
C ALA A 10 2.79 9.09 10.18
N PHE A 11 3.92 8.83 9.52
CA PHE A 11 3.94 8.09 8.25
C PHE A 11 3.59 6.62 8.40
N PHE A 12 3.90 6.00 9.54
CA PHE A 12 3.45 4.64 9.82
C PHE A 12 1.93 4.57 9.99
N GLY A 13 1.33 5.52 10.72
CA GLY A 13 -0.13 5.62 10.82
C GLY A 13 -0.79 5.84 9.46
N LEU A 14 -0.23 6.72 8.63
CA LEU A 14 -0.69 6.91 7.25
C LEU A 14 -0.54 5.64 6.40
N ALA A 15 0.57 4.90 6.54
CA ALA A 15 0.78 3.65 5.82
C ALA A 15 -0.25 2.57 6.21
N VAL A 16 -0.59 2.45 7.49
CA VAL A 16 -1.63 1.52 7.96
C VAL A 16 -3.01 1.93 7.44
N LEU A 17 -3.35 3.22 7.49
CA LEU A 17 -4.61 3.72 6.93
C LEU A 17 -4.70 3.46 5.43
N LEU A 18 -3.63 3.73 4.70
CA LEU A 18 -3.54 3.46 3.27
C LEU A 18 -3.65 1.98 2.96
N PHE A 19 -2.99 1.12 3.74
CA PHE A 19 -3.13 -0.34 3.63
C PHE A 19 -4.59 -0.76 3.74
N LEU A 20 -5.28 -0.33 4.81
CA LEU A 20 -6.69 -0.67 5.01
C LEU A 20 -7.58 -0.16 3.87
N LEU A 21 -7.37 1.07 3.40
CA LEU A 21 -8.12 1.61 2.27
C LEU A 21 -7.82 0.85 0.97
N ALA A 22 -6.56 0.54 0.70
CA ALA A 22 -6.14 -0.14 -0.52
C ALA A 22 -6.52 -1.62 -0.54
N THR A 23 -6.62 -2.29 0.61
CA THR A 23 -7.07 -3.69 0.66
C THR A 23 -8.59 -3.78 0.83
N ALA A 24 -9.14 -3.22 1.91
CA ALA A 24 -10.57 -3.35 2.21
C ALA A 24 -11.42 -2.58 1.20
N GLY A 25 -10.99 -1.37 0.83
CA GLY A 25 -11.69 -0.58 -0.18
C GLY A 25 -11.70 -1.30 -1.53
N SER A 26 -10.55 -1.80 -1.98
CA SER A 26 -10.45 -2.50 -3.26
C SER A 26 -11.20 -3.82 -3.27
N ASP A 27 -11.12 -4.63 -2.21
CA ASP A 27 -11.83 -5.91 -2.12
C ASP A 27 -13.35 -5.71 -2.09
N VAL A 28 -13.83 -4.76 -1.28
CA VAL A 28 -15.27 -4.44 -1.21
C VAL A 28 -15.78 -3.92 -2.54
N VAL A 29 -15.05 -3.02 -3.20
CA VAL A 29 -15.42 -2.53 -4.53
C VAL A 29 -15.42 -3.67 -5.55
N ALA A 30 -14.40 -4.52 -5.58
CA ALA A 30 -14.34 -5.62 -6.53
C ALA A 30 -15.48 -6.63 -6.30
N ARG A 31 -15.78 -7.00 -5.05
CA ARG A 31 -16.88 -7.92 -4.71
C ARG A 31 -18.26 -7.36 -5.02
N THR A 32 -18.47 -6.07 -4.78
CA THR A 32 -19.75 -5.41 -5.05
C THR A 32 -19.98 -5.19 -6.55
N THR A 33 -18.93 -4.84 -7.30
CA THR A 33 -19.03 -4.52 -8.74
C THR A 33 -18.94 -5.75 -9.63
N VAL A 34 -18.08 -6.74 -9.32
CA VAL A 34 -17.89 -7.94 -10.14
C VAL A 34 -18.79 -9.07 -9.70
N SER A 35 -18.83 -9.33 -8.39
CA SER A 35 -19.53 -10.50 -7.84
C SER A 35 -20.97 -10.18 -7.42
N GLY A 36 -21.37 -8.91 -7.46
CA GLY A 36 -22.73 -8.46 -7.12
C GLY A 36 -23.08 -8.63 -5.63
N GLU A 37 -22.09 -8.74 -4.75
CA GLU A 37 -22.33 -8.94 -3.32
C GLU A 37 -22.82 -7.66 -2.64
N GLY A 38 -23.65 -7.80 -1.60
CA GLY A 38 -24.03 -6.68 -0.75
C GLY A 38 -22.83 -6.12 0.02
N VAL A 39 -22.72 -4.79 0.13
CA VAL A 39 -21.58 -4.09 0.77
C VAL A 39 -21.27 -4.62 2.17
N GLY A 40 -22.29 -4.86 3.00
CA GLY A 40 -22.12 -5.38 4.35
C GLY A 40 -21.50 -6.79 4.38
N LYS A 41 -21.88 -7.65 3.44
CA LYS A 41 -21.32 -9.00 3.30
C LYS A 41 -19.86 -8.94 2.84
N ALA A 42 -19.57 -8.09 1.86
CA ALA A 42 -18.21 -7.92 1.34
C ALA A 42 -17.23 -7.42 2.43
N VAL A 43 -17.66 -6.47 3.26
CA VAL A 43 -16.87 -5.97 4.40
C VAL A 43 -16.64 -7.08 5.43
N ALA A 44 -17.69 -7.81 5.81
CA ALA A 44 -17.59 -8.88 6.80
C ALA A 44 -16.63 -10.00 6.35
N GLU A 45 -16.74 -10.42 5.09
CA GLU A 45 -15.83 -11.43 4.53
C GLU A 45 -14.38 -10.93 4.44
N HIS A 46 -14.15 -9.67 4.06
CA HIS A 46 -12.80 -9.10 4.03
C HIS A 46 -12.10 -9.22 5.39
N PHE A 47 -12.77 -8.78 6.46
CA PHE A 47 -12.22 -8.85 7.80
C PHE A 47 -12.08 -10.28 8.30
N HIS A 48 -13.00 -11.18 7.93
CA HIS A 48 -12.88 -12.60 8.25
C HIS A 48 -11.60 -13.20 7.66
N TYR A 49 -11.35 -13.01 6.36
CA TYR A 49 -10.14 -13.52 5.71
C TYR A 49 -8.87 -12.87 6.25
N ALA A 50 -8.90 -11.56 6.53
CA ALA A 50 -7.77 -10.85 7.11
C ALA A 50 -7.37 -11.41 8.49
N LEU A 51 -8.35 -11.85 9.30
CA LEU A 51 -8.14 -12.47 10.61
C LEU A 51 -7.67 -13.92 10.52
N VAL A 52 -8.22 -14.70 9.59
CA VAL A 52 -7.87 -16.12 9.42
C VAL A 52 -6.50 -16.29 8.76
N GLN A 53 -6.04 -15.31 7.98
CA GLN A 53 -4.76 -15.35 7.27
C GLN A 53 -3.77 -14.25 7.73
N PRO A 54 -3.35 -14.26 9.01
CA PRO A 54 -2.55 -13.18 9.58
C PRO A 54 -1.20 -13.00 8.87
N ILE A 55 -0.58 -14.10 8.42
CA ILE A 55 0.69 -14.05 7.69
C ILE A 55 0.52 -13.39 6.32
N GLY A 56 -0.57 -13.72 5.60
CA GLY A 56 -0.89 -13.09 4.31
C GLY A 56 -1.16 -11.60 4.48
N THR A 57 -1.96 -11.22 5.47
CA THR A 57 -2.24 -9.83 5.83
C THR A 57 -0.96 -9.05 6.16
N ALA A 58 -0.05 -9.64 6.96
CA ALA A 58 1.22 -9.02 7.31
C ALA A 58 2.13 -8.84 6.08
N MET A 59 2.17 -9.81 5.16
CA MET A 59 2.92 -9.68 3.90
C MET A 59 2.35 -8.58 3.01
N LEU A 60 1.02 -8.43 2.96
CA LEU A 60 0.37 -7.34 2.21
C LEU A 60 0.59 -5.96 2.83
N LEU A 61 0.79 -5.88 4.15
CA LEU A 61 1.15 -4.65 4.84
C LEU A 61 2.60 -4.21 4.54
N ALA A 62 3.52 -5.15 4.33
CA ALA A 62 4.94 -4.89 4.13
C ALA A 62 5.25 -3.77 3.10
N PRO A 63 4.68 -3.75 1.88
CA PRO A 63 4.95 -2.67 0.92
C PRO A 63 4.53 -1.28 1.42
N PHE A 64 3.40 -1.18 2.12
CA PHE A 64 2.95 0.09 2.69
C PHE A 64 3.84 0.51 3.87
N ALA A 65 4.22 -0.42 4.73
CA ALA A 65 5.12 -0.17 5.84
C ALA A 65 6.49 0.34 5.35
N LEU A 66 7.02 -0.27 4.29
CA LEU A 66 8.26 0.17 3.64
C LEU A 66 8.11 1.58 3.05
N LEU A 67 7.01 1.88 2.36
CA LEU A 67 6.73 3.23 1.87
C LEU A 67 6.68 4.26 3.01
N GLY A 68 5.98 3.93 4.09
CA GLY A 68 5.90 4.76 5.30
C GLY A 68 7.28 5.01 5.91
N TRP A 69 8.12 3.97 6.02
CA TRP A 69 9.48 4.09 6.52
C TRP A 69 10.37 4.96 5.62
N MET A 70 10.31 4.76 4.29
CA MET A 70 11.07 5.56 3.33
C MET A 70 10.69 7.04 3.42
N SER A 71 9.39 7.31 3.48
CA SER A 71 8.84 8.66 3.59
C SER A 71 9.20 9.33 4.92
N ALA A 72 9.09 8.59 6.03
CA ALA A 72 9.51 9.06 7.35
C ALA A 72 11.00 9.39 7.41
N SER A 73 11.83 8.54 6.82
CA SER A 73 13.27 8.78 6.80
C SER A 73 13.63 10.00 5.94
N LEU A 74 12.92 10.26 4.84
CA LEU A 74 13.14 11.46 4.04
C LEU A 74 12.67 12.70 4.80
N ALA A 75 11.49 12.62 5.43
CA ALA A 75 10.93 13.69 6.26
C ALA A 75 11.88 14.12 7.40
N LYS A 76 12.55 13.16 8.03
CA LYS A 76 13.55 13.44 9.07
C LYS A 76 14.75 14.23 8.54
N ARG A 77 15.17 13.99 7.29
CA ARG A 77 16.38 14.60 6.71
C ARG A 77 16.11 15.93 6.01
N GLN A 78 14.96 16.09 5.36
CA GLN A 78 14.71 17.24 4.46
C GLN A 78 13.39 17.97 4.71
N GLY A 79 12.75 17.69 5.84
CA GLY A 79 11.48 18.30 6.20
C GLY A 79 10.29 17.45 5.79
N PHE A 80 9.21 17.60 6.57
CA PHE A 80 8.01 16.79 6.49
C PHE A 80 7.37 16.78 5.10
N ASP A 81 7.38 17.92 4.40
CA ASP A 81 6.68 18.12 3.14
C ASP A 81 7.29 17.26 2.02
N ARG A 82 8.62 17.11 1.97
CA ARG A 82 9.29 16.24 0.99
C ARG A 82 8.99 14.76 1.24
N GLY A 83 8.95 14.34 2.51
CA GLY A 83 8.51 12.99 2.87
C GLY A 83 7.05 12.75 2.50
N LEU A 84 6.19 13.76 2.67
CA LEU A 84 4.77 13.68 2.31
C LEU A 84 4.57 13.52 0.81
N VAL A 85 5.30 14.28 -0.02
CA VAL A 85 5.24 14.14 -1.49
C VAL A 85 5.63 12.73 -1.93
N LEU A 86 6.74 12.18 -1.40
CA LEU A 86 7.14 10.80 -1.70
C LEU A 86 6.07 9.79 -1.26
N PHE A 87 5.49 9.99 -0.06
CA PHE A 87 4.43 9.15 0.44
C PHE A 87 3.20 9.18 -0.47
N LEU A 88 2.72 10.35 -0.86
CA LEU A 88 1.52 10.51 -1.68
C LEU A 88 1.68 9.88 -3.07
N ILE A 89 2.83 10.07 -3.71
CA ILE A 89 3.12 9.46 -5.02
C ILE A 89 3.17 7.93 -4.88
N GLY A 90 3.92 7.42 -3.90
CA GLY A 90 3.98 5.98 -3.66
C GLY A 90 2.62 5.40 -3.27
N ALA A 91 1.82 6.15 -2.51
CA ALA A 91 0.50 5.75 -2.06
C ALA A 91 -0.48 5.62 -3.22
N LEU A 92 -0.48 6.59 -4.14
CA LEU A 92 -1.29 6.55 -5.35
C LEU A 92 -0.95 5.31 -6.18
N LEU A 93 0.34 5.05 -6.40
CA LEU A 93 0.75 3.94 -7.25
C LEU A 93 0.53 2.57 -6.60
N LEU A 94 0.85 2.42 -5.31
CA LEU A 94 0.52 1.20 -4.57
C LEU A 94 -0.99 0.98 -4.50
N GLY A 95 -1.76 2.03 -4.24
CA GLY A 95 -3.22 1.97 -4.22
C GLY A 95 -3.79 1.50 -5.55
N ALA A 96 -3.36 2.09 -6.66
CA ALA A 96 -3.78 1.69 -8.00
C ALA A 96 -3.40 0.23 -8.32
N MET A 97 -2.20 -0.19 -7.96
CA MET A 97 -1.74 -1.57 -8.18
C MET A 97 -2.55 -2.58 -7.37
N PHE A 98 -2.83 -2.29 -6.09
CA PHE A 98 -3.66 -3.14 -5.24
C PHE A 98 -5.10 -3.18 -5.78
N PHE A 99 -5.67 -2.03 -6.14
CA PHE A 99 -7.01 -1.95 -6.72
C PHE A 99 -7.16 -2.82 -7.96
N SER A 100 -6.24 -2.70 -8.93
CA SER A 100 -6.24 -3.53 -10.13
C SER A 100 -6.15 -5.02 -9.79
N ALA A 101 -5.29 -5.42 -8.86
CA ALA A 101 -5.12 -6.82 -8.51
C ALA A 101 -6.36 -7.43 -7.84
N TYR A 102 -7.07 -6.68 -6.99
CA TYR A 102 -8.33 -7.16 -6.41
C TYR A 102 -9.43 -7.30 -7.48
N GLN A 103 -9.50 -6.36 -8.43
CA GLN A 103 -10.42 -6.46 -9.56
C GLN A 103 -10.13 -7.68 -10.43
N ASP A 104 -8.86 -7.89 -10.79
CA ASP A 104 -8.39 -9.03 -11.55
C ASP A 104 -8.69 -10.34 -10.82
N SER A 105 -8.49 -10.38 -9.50
CA SER A 105 -8.81 -11.55 -8.67
C SER A 105 -10.28 -11.97 -8.81
N GLN A 106 -11.21 -11.02 -8.66
CA GLN A 106 -12.64 -11.29 -8.78
C GLN A 106 -13.02 -11.68 -10.22
N ASN A 107 -12.43 -11.03 -11.23
CA ASN A 107 -12.62 -11.40 -12.62
C ASN A 107 -12.14 -12.83 -12.94
N TYR A 108 -11.02 -13.27 -12.33
CA TYR A 108 -10.54 -14.65 -12.48
C TYR A 108 -11.40 -15.64 -11.69
N MET A 109 -11.93 -15.25 -10.52
CA MET A 109 -12.88 -16.07 -9.77
C MET A 109 -14.15 -16.31 -10.58
N SER A 110 -14.70 -15.29 -11.25
CA SER A 110 -15.90 -15.45 -12.09
C SER A 110 -15.67 -16.39 -13.28
N GLN A 111 -14.44 -16.44 -13.80
CA GLN A 111 -14.00 -17.33 -14.88
C GLN A 111 -13.54 -18.72 -14.39
N LYS A 112 -13.70 -19.06 -13.10
CA LYS A 112 -13.23 -20.32 -12.49
C LYS A 112 -11.71 -20.54 -12.56
N MET A 113 -10.94 -19.46 -12.71
CA MET A 113 -9.47 -19.46 -12.73
C MET A 113 -8.90 -19.22 -11.32
N TRP A 114 -9.17 -20.15 -10.41
CA TRP A 114 -8.85 -20.02 -8.97
C TRP A 114 -7.37 -19.76 -8.67
N THR A 115 -6.49 -20.42 -9.41
CA THR A 115 -5.04 -20.25 -9.26
C THR A 115 -4.60 -18.84 -9.64
N ALA A 116 -5.12 -18.31 -10.75
CA ALA A 116 -4.83 -16.94 -11.20
C ALA A 116 -5.41 -15.90 -10.22
N ALA A 117 -6.62 -16.15 -9.71
CA ALA A 117 -7.23 -15.30 -8.69
C ALA A 117 -6.37 -15.21 -7.42
N THR A 118 -5.87 -16.35 -6.94
CA THR A 118 -5.02 -16.40 -5.73
C THR A 118 -3.67 -15.73 -5.97
N LEU A 119 -3.03 -16.00 -7.10
CA LEU A 119 -1.74 -15.42 -7.47
C LEU A 119 -1.82 -13.90 -7.69
N SER A 120 -2.95 -13.39 -8.18
CA SER A 120 -3.12 -11.94 -8.42
C SER A 120 -2.91 -11.11 -7.16
N ILE A 121 -3.46 -11.57 -6.02
CA ILE A 121 -3.33 -10.94 -4.70
C ILE A 121 -2.07 -11.44 -3.97
N GLY A 122 -1.83 -12.76 -3.95
CA GLY A 122 -0.72 -13.35 -3.19
C GLY A 122 0.66 -12.89 -3.63
N LEU A 123 0.83 -12.51 -4.91
CA LEU A 123 2.08 -11.96 -5.43
C LEU A 123 2.17 -10.44 -5.37
N LEU A 124 1.19 -9.73 -4.80
CA LEU A 124 1.22 -8.26 -4.67
C LEU A 124 2.50 -7.73 -3.99
N PRO A 125 3.01 -8.34 -2.90
CA PRO A 125 4.24 -7.86 -2.29
C PRO A 125 5.42 -7.91 -3.27
N PHE A 126 5.50 -8.96 -4.09
CA PHE A 126 6.56 -9.10 -5.10
C PHE A 126 6.34 -8.15 -6.28
N LYS A 127 5.10 -8.00 -6.76
CA LYS A 127 4.74 -7.03 -7.82
C LYS A 127 5.00 -5.59 -7.41
N SER A 128 4.93 -5.29 -6.12
CA SER A 128 5.24 -3.96 -5.57
C SER A 128 6.74 -3.66 -5.51
N ALA A 129 7.62 -4.67 -5.61
CA ALA A 129 9.06 -4.48 -5.40
C ALA A 129 9.70 -3.49 -6.39
N PRO A 130 9.44 -3.54 -7.72
CA PRO A 130 9.97 -2.54 -8.65
C PRO A 130 9.57 -1.11 -8.28
N LEU A 131 8.33 -0.93 -7.83
CA LEU A 131 7.81 0.37 -7.43
C LEU A 131 8.50 0.90 -6.17
N LEU A 132 8.72 0.03 -5.19
CA LEU A 132 9.44 0.37 -3.97
C LEU A 132 10.90 0.69 -4.25
N LEU A 133 11.55 0.01 -5.19
CA LEU A 133 12.90 0.33 -5.65
C LEU A 133 12.98 1.72 -6.28
N VAL A 134 11.98 2.10 -7.11
CA VAL A 134 11.88 3.46 -7.65
C VAL A 134 11.70 4.50 -6.54
N CYS A 135 10.83 4.22 -5.56
CA CYS A 135 10.64 5.11 -4.41
C CYS A 135 11.93 5.24 -3.56
N LEU A 136 12.69 4.14 -3.43
CA LEU A 136 13.96 4.13 -2.72
C LEU A 136 15.02 4.94 -3.46
N ALA A 137 15.11 4.80 -4.78
CA ALA A 137 16.00 5.59 -5.63
C ALA A 137 15.64 7.08 -5.55
N ALA A 138 14.34 7.42 -5.65
CA ALA A 138 13.86 8.79 -5.50
C ALA A 138 14.21 9.37 -4.12
N ARG A 139 14.02 8.60 -3.04
CA ARG A 139 14.46 8.99 -1.69
C ARG A 139 15.95 9.27 -1.65
N TRP A 140 16.77 8.42 -2.25
CA TRP A 140 18.23 8.56 -2.23
C TRP A 140 18.70 9.79 -3.02
N LEU A 141 18.15 10.01 -4.21
CA LEU A 141 18.43 11.19 -5.04
C LEU A 141 18.04 12.48 -4.33
N LEU A 142 16.83 12.52 -3.77
CA LEU A 142 16.36 13.68 -3.01
C LEU A 142 17.30 13.92 -1.83
N ALA A 143 17.62 12.89 -1.05
CA ALA A 143 18.53 12.96 0.10
C ALA A 143 19.90 13.55 -0.25
N ARG A 144 20.49 13.16 -1.39
CA ARG A 144 21.82 13.60 -1.84
C ARG A 144 21.88 15.09 -2.17
N ASN A 145 20.87 15.62 -2.87
CA ASN A 145 20.86 17.02 -3.31
C ASN A 145 20.86 18.03 -2.15
N SER A 146 20.47 17.64 -0.94
CA SER A 146 20.58 18.53 0.23
C SER A 146 21.95 18.51 0.90
N SER A 147 22.75 17.45 0.72
CA SER A 147 24.12 17.44 1.22
C SER A 147 25.02 18.34 0.39
N GLU A 148 24.81 18.40 -0.92
CA GLU A 148 25.56 19.30 -1.83
C GLU A 148 25.12 20.77 -1.69
N ALA A 149 23.90 21.05 -1.21
CA ALA A 149 23.41 22.42 -0.98
C ALA A 149 23.86 23.04 0.36
N GLN A 150 24.52 22.27 1.23
CA GLN A 150 25.02 22.72 2.54
C GLN A 150 26.56 22.89 2.58
N THR A 151 27.24 22.54 1.50
CA THR A 151 28.67 22.80 1.25
C THR A 151 28.83 24.01 0.36
#